data_AF-A0A6I1KNN9-F1
#
_entry.id   AF-A0A6I1KNN9-F1
#
_cell.length_a   1.000
_cell.length_b   1.000
_cell.length_c   1.000
_cell.angle_alpha   90.00
_cell.angle_beta   90.00
_cell.angle_gamma   90.00
#
_symmetry.space_group_name_H-M   'P 1'
#
loop_
_entity.id
_entity.type
_entity.pdbx_description
1 polymer ?
#
loop_
_entity_poly.entity_id
_entity_poly.type
_entity_poly.pdbx_seq_one_letter_code
_entity_poly.pdbx_strand_id
1 'polypeptide(L)'
;MQSCNPDPIDSLTPLTPRQLAPENIGFERDHAALQLGFYLASWGMYRGSSFLLQHAYTVHRGVIDLLAEDRLKPLWEHEYGTGYHDTKLRPLIMDAINAIKATYKPFVTKENSQQPTDTLVTKVILGTFGCLPACDRFFIDGFKKCHLPFSYLNQQFIQRISDFCAANFDELSEVQMEIQDVTGFRYPMMKLVDMFLANRLRY
;
A
#
# COMPACT_ATOMS: atom_id res chain seq x y z
N MET A 1 -19.81 -3.21 52.95
CA MET A 1 -20.08 -3.76 51.62
C MET A 1 -20.56 -2.63 50.73
N GLN A 2 -19.64 -2.02 49.99
CA GLN A 2 -19.96 -1.07 48.91
C GLN A 2 -19.36 -1.66 47.65
N SER A 3 -20.24 -2.04 46.73
CA SER A 3 -19.92 -2.61 45.43
C SER A 3 -19.35 -1.52 44.52
N CYS A 4 -18.09 -1.68 44.09
CA CYS A 4 -17.58 -1.02 42.91
C CYS A 4 -18.34 -1.52 41.68
N ASN A 5 -19.06 -0.63 40.99
CA ASN A 5 -19.30 -0.79 39.56
C ASN A 5 -18.11 -0.14 38.84
N PRO A 6 -17.42 -0.83 37.91
CA PRO A 6 -16.51 -0.15 37.01
C PRO A 6 -17.33 0.63 35.98
N ASP A 7 -16.93 1.87 35.74
CA ASP A 7 -17.42 2.72 34.66
C ASP A 7 -17.20 2.05 33.29
N PRO A 8 -18.05 2.32 32.28
CA PRO A 8 -17.93 1.71 30.98
C PRO A 8 -16.62 2.13 30.31
N ILE A 9 -15.97 1.15 29.70
CA ILE A 9 -14.71 1.24 28.97
C ILE A 9 -14.84 2.29 27.87
N ASP A 10 -14.43 3.52 28.18
CA ASP A 10 -14.12 4.55 27.20
C ASP A 10 -12.62 4.47 26.93
N SER A 11 -12.22 3.50 26.09
CA SER A 11 -10.83 3.35 25.67
C SER A 11 -10.74 2.85 24.22
N LEU A 12 -11.27 3.63 23.28
CA LEU A 12 -10.64 3.70 21.97
C LEU A 12 -9.47 4.67 22.09
N THR A 13 -8.33 4.15 22.55
CA THR A 13 -7.04 4.81 22.34
C THR A 13 -6.96 5.25 20.88
N PRO A 14 -6.63 6.53 20.58
CA PRO A 14 -6.40 6.93 19.21
C PRO A 14 -5.37 5.98 18.63
N LEU A 15 -5.71 5.32 17.50
CA LEU A 15 -4.77 4.51 16.75
C LEU A 15 -3.46 5.28 16.67
N THR A 16 -2.38 4.70 17.20
CA THR A 16 -1.06 5.33 17.18
C THR A 16 -0.78 5.78 15.75
N PRO A 17 -0.53 7.09 15.51
CA PRO A 17 -0.23 7.58 14.17
C PRO A 17 0.86 6.71 13.57
N ARG A 18 0.73 6.38 12.28
CA ARG A 18 1.86 5.80 11.57
C ARG A 18 3.05 6.76 11.75
N GLN A 19 4.26 6.21 11.92
CA GLN A 19 5.49 7.02 11.99
C GLN A 19 5.40 8.14 10.95
N LEU A 20 5.56 9.39 11.41
CA LEU A 20 5.38 10.61 10.60
C LEU A 20 6.02 10.43 9.22
N ALA A 21 5.42 11.05 8.20
CA ALA A 21 5.97 11.06 6.84
C ALA A 21 7.49 11.26 6.92
N PRO A 22 8.31 10.38 6.28
CA PRO A 22 9.74 10.42 6.47
C PRO A 22 10.24 11.84 6.25
N GLU A 23 10.93 12.40 7.24
CA GLU A 23 11.53 13.73 7.08
C GLU A 23 12.49 13.66 5.90
N ASN A 24 12.37 14.60 4.97
CA ASN A 24 13.31 14.77 3.87
C ASN A 24 13.41 13.63 2.83
N ILE A 25 12.29 12.97 2.46
CA ILE A 25 12.26 12.00 1.33
C ILE A 25 13.00 12.52 0.07
N GLY A 26 12.93 13.82 -0.19
CA GLY A 26 13.62 14.48 -1.31
C GLY A 26 15.10 14.85 -1.08
N PHE A 27 15.58 14.98 0.15
CA PHE A 27 16.97 15.39 0.44
C PHE A 27 17.97 14.25 0.19
N GLU A 28 17.54 13.01 0.39
CA GLU A 28 18.27 11.79 0.01
C GLU A 28 17.60 11.09 -1.18
N ARG A 29 17.12 11.85 -2.16
CA ARG A 29 16.37 11.36 -3.34
C ARG A 29 16.99 10.13 -3.98
N ASP A 30 18.31 10.10 -4.15
CA ASP A 30 19.03 8.97 -4.75
C ASP A 30 19.07 7.74 -3.85
N HIS A 31 19.21 7.94 -2.54
CA HIS A 31 19.14 6.85 -1.58
C HIS A 31 17.72 6.25 -1.56
N ALA A 32 16.69 7.08 -1.47
CA ALA A 32 15.29 6.63 -1.51
C ALA A 32 14.95 5.92 -2.83
N ALA A 33 15.44 6.44 -3.97
CA ALA A 33 15.25 5.79 -5.27
C ALA A 33 15.96 4.43 -5.34
N LEU A 34 17.16 4.33 -4.76
CA LEU A 34 17.90 3.07 -4.65
C LEU A 34 17.17 2.05 -3.76
N GLN A 35 16.68 2.47 -2.59
CA GLN A 35 15.89 1.62 -1.69
C GLN A 35 14.60 1.13 -2.36
N LEU A 36 13.88 2.01 -3.06
CA LEU A 36 12.69 1.62 -3.83
C LEU A 36 13.06 0.62 -4.94
N GLY A 37 14.20 0.83 -5.61
CA GLY A 37 14.73 -0.12 -6.60
C GLY A 37 14.99 -1.51 -6.00
N PHE A 38 15.67 -1.58 -4.86
CA PHE A 38 15.91 -2.85 -4.14
C PHE A 38 14.63 -3.52 -3.67
N TYR A 39 13.69 -2.76 -3.13
CA TYR A 39 12.37 -3.26 -2.77
C TYR A 39 11.69 -3.86 -4.01
N LEU A 40 11.57 -3.12 -5.10
CA LEU A 40 10.91 -3.62 -6.32
C LEU A 40 11.65 -4.83 -6.92
N ALA A 41 12.98 -4.88 -6.84
CA ALA A 41 13.78 -6.02 -7.26
C ALA A 41 13.48 -7.28 -6.42
N SER A 42 13.31 -7.15 -5.09
CA SER A 42 12.95 -8.29 -4.22
C SER A 42 11.56 -8.85 -4.54
N TRP A 43 10.66 -8.01 -5.06
CA TRP A 43 9.36 -8.40 -5.62
C TRP A 43 9.41 -8.87 -7.08
N GLY A 44 10.61 -8.97 -7.66
CA GLY A 44 10.83 -9.48 -8.99
C GLY A 44 10.48 -8.53 -10.13
N MET A 45 10.43 -7.22 -9.88
CA MET A 45 10.09 -6.23 -10.91
C MET A 45 11.24 -5.92 -11.89
N TYR A 46 12.47 -6.33 -11.54
CA TYR A 46 13.68 -6.18 -12.37
C TYR A 46 14.03 -7.49 -13.10
N ARG A 47 13.07 -8.09 -13.80
CA ARG A 47 13.30 -9.31 -14.60
C ARG A 47 12.35 -9.39 -15.79
N GLY A 48 12.61 -10.32 -16.70
CA GLY A 48 11.76 -10.58 -17.86
C GLY A 48 11.62 -9.36 -18.77
N SER A 49 10.41 -9.08 -19.25
CA SER A 49 10.08 -7.94 -20.12
C SER A 49 9.74 -6.64 -19.37
N SER A 50 10.13 -6.51 -18.10
CA SER A 50 9.92 -5.25 -17.38
C SER A 50 10.87 -4.18 -17.93
N PHE A 51 10.34 -2.98 -18.24
CA PHE A 51 11.17 -1.85 -18.67
C PHE A 51 12.22 -1.47 -17.61
N LEU A 52 11.95 -1.72 -16.32
CA LEU A 52 12.88 -1.44 -15.22
C LEU A 52 14.22 -2.17 -15.39
N LEU A 53 14.25 -3.33 -16.04
CA LEU A 53 15.48 -4.08 -16.28
C LEU A 53 16.49 -3.31 -17.15
N GLN A 54 16.02 -2.33 -17.94
CA GLN A 54 16.83 -1.53 -18.85
C GLN A 54 17.30 -0.20 -18.24
N HIS A 55 16.98 0.05 -16.97
CA HIS A 55 17.30 1.32 -16.31
C HIS A 55 17.99 1.11 -14.96
N ALA A 56 18.89 2.03 -14.62
CA ALA A 56 19.41 2.15 -13.28
C ALA A 56 18.30 2.59 -12.30
N TYR A 57 18.56 2.49 -11.00
CA TYR A 57 17.65 2.92 -9.93
C TYR A 57 17.14 4.37 -10.10
N THR A 58 17.88 5.20 -10.82
CA THR A 58 17.52 6.60 -11.13
C THR A 58 16.20 6.76 -11.86
N VAL A 59 15.68 5.70 -12.49
CA VAL A 59 14.31 5.64 -13.05
C VAL A 59 13.22 5.95 -12.01
N HIS A 60 13.51 5.73 -10.72
CA HIS A 60 12.58 5.97 -9.63
C HIS A 60 12.59 7.39 -9.10
N ARG A 61 13.56 8.23 -9.49
CA ARG A 61 13.73 9.59 -8.96
C ARG A 61 12.46 10.44 -9.05
N GLY A 62 11.79 10.44 -10.20
CA GLY A 62 10.55 11.20 -10.36
C GLY A 62 9.40 10.67 -9.48
N VAL A 63 9.41 9.37 -9.16
CA VAL A 63 8.44 8.79 -8.22
C VAL A 63 8.76 9.21 -6.80
N ILE A 64 10.04 9.26 -6.41
CA ILE A 64 10.43 9.78 -5.09
C ILE A 64 10.01 11.23 -4.92
N ASP A 65 10.21 12.08 -5.94
CA ASP A 65 9.78 13.48 -5.90
C ASP A 65 8.26 13.58 -5.73
N LEU A 66 7.50 12.79 -6.49
CA LEU A 66 6.05 12.69 -6.42
C LEU A 66 5.57 12.29 -5.01
N LEU A 67 6.21 11.29 -4.40
CA LEU A 67 5.86 10.78 -3.06
C LEU A 67 6.10 11.82 -1.95
N ALA A 68 6.96 12.80 -2.20
CA ALA A 68 7.28 13.89 -1.28
C ALA A 68 6.36 15.11 -1.43
N GLU A 69 5.44 15.14 -2.40
CA GLU A 69 4.54 16.26 -2.60
C GLU A 69 3.54 16.43 -1.45
N ASP A 70 3.37 17.66 -0.96
CA ASP A 70 2.47 18.00 0.16
C ASP A 70 1.03 17.51 -0.04
N ARG A 71 0.53 17.51 -1.28
CA ARG A 71 -0.82 17.03 -1.59
C ARG A 71 -1.02 15.54 -1.28
N LEU A 72 0.05 14.75 -1.24
CA LEU A 72 0.01 13.32 -0.91
C LEU A 72 0.35 13.03 0.55
N LYS A 73 0.73 14.05 1.33
CA LYS A 73 1.04 13.92 2.76
C LYS A 73 -0.03 13.17 3.58
N PRO A 74 -1.35 13.33 3.34
CA PRO A 74 -2.36 12.56 4.06
C PRO A 74 -2.24 11.03 3.89
N LEU A 75 -1.65 10.55 2.78
CA LEU A 75 -1.41 9.11 2.56
C LEU A 75 -0.26 8.56 3.41
N TRP A 76 0.62 9.42 3.91
CA TRP A 76 1.66 9.06 4.88
C TRP A 76 1.13 9.12 6.32
N GLU A 77 0.29 10.13 6.62
CA GLU A 77 -0.18 10.42 7.98
C GLU A 77 -1.35 9.52 8.43
N HIS A 78 -2.11 8.97 7.49
CA HIS A 78 -3.31 8.19 7.80
C HIS A 78 -3.30 6.80 7.14
N GLU A 79 -3.85 5.84 7.87
CA GLU A 79 -3.95 4.46 7.41
C GLU A 79 -5.28 4.20 6.69
N TYR A 80 -5.18 3.73 5.45
CA TYR A 80 -6.33 3.29 4.66
C TYR A 80 -6.77 1.88 5.05
N GLY A 81 -8.08 1.61 5.02
CA GLY A 81 -8.68 0.33 5.40
C GLY A 81 -9.10 0.25 6.87
N THR A 82 -9.03 1.36 7.59
CA THR A 82 -9.49 1.47 9.00
C THR A 82 -10.90 2.05 9.10
N GLY A 83 -11.50 2.50 7.99
CA GLY A 83 -12.79 3.17 7.94
C GLY A 83 -12.77 4.66 8.33
N TYR A 84 -11.86 5.09 9.22
CA TYR A 84 -11.83 6.46 9.75
C TYR A 84 -11.52 7.53 8.68
N HIS A 85 -10.51 7.28 7.83
CA HIS A 85 -10.04 8.25 6.84
C HIS A 85 -10.34 7.84 5.39
N ASP A 86 -10.90 6.65 5.18
CA ASP A 86 -10.97 5.99 3.87
C ASP A 86 -11.67 6.84 2.81
N THR A 87 -12.77 7.52 3.16
CA THR A 87 -13.50 8.39 2.24
C THR A 87 -12.64 9.57 1.75
N LYS A 88 -11.78 10.13 2.61
CA LYS A 88 -10.88 11.23 2.26
C LYS A 88 -9.65 10.75 1.50
N LEU A 89 -9.10 9.58 1.85
CA LEU A 89 -7.88 9.04 1.25
C LEU A 89 -8.13 8.45 -0.14
N ARG A 90 -9.29 7.83 -0.38
CA ARG A 90 -9.63 7.18 -1.66
C ARG A 90 -9.34 8.03 -2.92
N PRO A 91 -9.79 9.30 -3.04
CA PRO A 91 -9.41 10.12 -4.19
C PRO A 91 -7.89 10.36 -4.29
N LEU A 92 -7.20 10.58 -3.17
CA LEU A 92 -5.75 10.77 -3.15
C LEU A 92 -4.99 9.50 -3.57
N ILE A 93 -5.48 8.32 -3.21
CA ILE A 93 -4.94 7.03 -3.65
C ILE A 93 -5.05 6.93 -5.18
N MET A 94 -6.21 7.27 -5.75
CA MET A 94 -6.38 7.27 -7.20
C MET A 94 -5.47 8.28 -7.90
N ASP A 95 -5.31 9.47 -7.31
CA ASP A 95 -4.39 10.49 -7.83
C ASP A 95 -2.93 10.02 -7.79
N ALA A 96 -2.52 9.36 -6.72
CA ALA A 96 -1.19 8.74 -6.60
C ALA A 96 -0.97 7.65 -7.67
N ILE A 97 -1.95 6.77 -7.89
CA ILE A 97 -1.90 5.75 -8.96
C ILE A 97 -1.66 6.40 -10.32
N ASN A 98 -2.45 7.41 -10.66
CA ASN A 98 -2.37 8.09 -11.94
C ASN A 98 -1.03 8.82 -12.11
N ALA A 99 -0.57 9.51 -11.06
CA ALA A 99 0.69 10.21 -11.07
C ALA A 99 1.88 9.26 -11.20
N ILE A 100 1.92 8.15 -10.46
CA ILE A 100 2.99 7.14 -10.58
C ILE A 100 3.02 6.56 -12.00
N LYS A 101 1.86 6.24 -12.59
CA LYS A 101 1.76 5.78 -13.99
C LYS A 101 2.33 6.82 -14.95
N ALA A 102 1.95 8.08 -14.78
CA ALA A 102 2.43 9.18 -15.62
C ALA A 102 3.94 9.36 -15.51
N THR A 103 4.49 9.28 -14.30
CA THR A 103 5.93 9.42 -14.03
C THR A 103 6.76 8.31 -14.66
N TYR A 104 6.28 7.06 -14.64
CA TYR A 104 7.01 5.96 -15.28
C TYR A 104 6.82 5.89 -16.79
N LYS A 105 5.74 6.46 -17.34
CA LYS A 105 5.38 6.38 -18.76
C LYS A 105 6.53 6.70 -19.73
N PRO A 106 7.38 7.72 -19.52
CA PRO A 106 8.49 8.03 -20.43
C PRO A 106 9.54 6.92 -20.57
N PHE A 107 9.63 6.01 -19.61
CA PHE A 107 10.60 4.90 -19.61
C PHE A 107 10.04 3.61 -20.23
N VAL A 108 8.73 3.59 -20.51
CA VAL A 108 8.08 2.40 -21.06
C VAL A 108 8.23 2.39 -22.58
N THR A 109 8.89 1.36 -23.10
CA THR A 109 9.04 1.17 -24.55
C THR A 109 7.79 0.54 -25.16
N LYS A 110 7.56 0.73 -26.47
CA LYS A 110 6.41 0.15 -27.20
C LYS A 110 6.35 -1.38 -27.10
N GLU A 111 7.49 -2.04 -26.90
CA GLU A 111 7.62 -3.48 -26.75
C GLU A 111 7.08 -4.01 -25.42
N ASN A 112 7.02 -3.16 -24.38
CA ASN A 112 6.73 -3.56 -23.00
C ASN A 112 5.34 -3.13 -22.51
N SER A 113 4.36 -3.06 -23.44
CA SER A 113 3.04 -2.43 -23.27
C SER A 113 3.13 -0.91 -23.07
N GLN A 114 2.22 -0.11 -23.62
CA GLN A 114 2.39 1.36 -23.64
C GLN A 114 2.23 2.06 -22.27
N GLN A 115 2.10 1.29 -21.18
CA GLN A 115 1.84 1.81 -19.84
C GLN A 115 2.52 0.96 -18.75
N PRO A 116 2.92 1.56 -17.62
CA PRO A 116 3.34 0.82 -16.43
C PRO A 116 2.22 -0.09 -15.93
N THR A 117 2.57 -1.29 -15.47
CA THR A 117 1.58 -2.28 -15.00
C THR A 117 0.96 -1.87 -13.67
N ASP A 118 -0.30 -2.26 -13.45
CA ASP A 118 -1.00 -2.05 -12.17
C ASP A 118 -0.24 -2.71 -11.01
N THR A 119 0.41 -3.85 -11.24
CA THR A 119 1.26 -4.53 -10.26
C THR A 119 2.47 -3.69 -9.86
N LEU A 120 3.16 -3.02 -10.80
CA LEU A 120 4.27 -2.13 -10.47
C LEU A 120 3.79 -0.97 -9.59
N VAL A 121 2.72 -0.31 -10.03
CA VAL A 121 2.18 0.88 -9.35
C VAL A 121 1.74 0.53 -7.93
N THR A 122 1.02 -0.57 -7.76
CA THR A 122 0.55 -1.00 -6.44
C THR A 122 1.68 -1.50 -5.53
N LYS A 123 2.74 -2.11 -6.07
CA LYS A 123 3.94 -2.42 -5.28
C LYS A 123 4.64 -1.16 -4.79
N VAL A 124 4.77 -0.14 -5.63
CA VAL A 124 5.30 1.17 -5.18
C VAL A 124 4.44 1.70 -4.04
N ILE A 125 3.11 1.70 -4.19
CA ILE A 125 2.19 2.17 -3.15
C ILE A 125 2.32 1.34 -1.86
N LEU A 126 2.33 0.01 -1.95
CA LEU A 126 2.46 -0.87 -0.78
C LEU A 126 3.79 -0.65 -0.05
N GLY A 127 4.89 -0.50 -0.78
CA GLY A 127 6.23 -0.27 -0.23
C GLY A 127 6.47 1.16 0.28
N THR A 128 5.50 2.07 0.12
CA THR A 128 5.60 3.48 0.52
C THR A 128 4.42 3.86 1.40
N PHE A 129 3.34 4.39 0.83
CA PHE A 129 2.12 4.77 1.55
C PHE A 129 1.39 3.60 2.21
N GLY A 130 1.63 2.35 1.80
CA GLY A 130 0.96 1.18 2.35
C GLY A 130 -0.58 1.26 2.26
N CYS A 131 -1.11 1.95 1.24
CA CYS A 131 -2.55 2.22 1.09
C CYS A 131 -3.24 1.38 0.00
N LEU A 132 -2.50 0.50 -0.68
CA LEU A 132 -3.02 -0.59 -1.50
C LEU A 132 -2.15 -1.85 -1.35
N PRO A 133 -2.71 -3.07 -1.48
CA PRO A 133 -1.96 -4.31 -1.57
C PRO A 133 -1.24 -4.43 -2.91
N ALA A 134 -0.27 -5.33 -3.05
CA ALA A 134 0.41 -5.54 -4.32
C ALA A 134 -0.51 -6.35 -5.25
N CYS A 135 -1.06 -5.72 -6.29
CA CYS A 135 -1.94 -6.39 -7.25
C CYS A 135 -1.15 -7.28 -8.23
N ASP A 136 -0.40 -8.25 -7.70
CA ASP A 136 0.17 -9.33 -8.47
C ASP A 136 -0.83 -10.49 -8.64
N ARG A 137 -0.40 -11.57 -9.29
CA ARG A 137 -1.26 -12.72 -9.56
C ARG A 137 -1.80 -13.35 -8.27
N PHE A 138 -0.99 -13.45 -7.20
CA PHE A 138 -1.42 -14.12 -5.97
C PHE A 138 -2.50 -13.32 -5.26
N PHE A 139 -2.31 -12.01 -5.13
CA PHE A 139 -3.33 -11.14 -4.58
C PHE A 139 -4.62 -11.18 -5.42
N ILE A 140 -4.51 -11.00 -6.75
CA ILE A 140 -5.68 -10.93 -7.64
C ILE A 140 -6.48 -12.22 -7.61
N ASP A 141 -5.80 -13.38 -7.62
CA ASP A 141 -6.47 -14.68 -7.57
C ASP A 141 -7.16 -14.89 -6.20
N GLY A 142 -6.51 -14.52 -5.09
CA GLY A 142 -7.10 -14.53 -3.76
C GLY A 142 -8.32 -13.61 -3.64
N PHE A 143 -8.22 -12.40 -4.19
CA PHE A 143 -9.31 -11.41 -4.22
C PHE A 143 -10.52 -11.95 -5.00
N LYS A 144 -10.28 -12.56 -6.16
CA LYS A 144 -11.33 -13.21 -6.98
C LYS A 144 -11.94 -14.43 -6.29
N LYS A 145 -11.16 -15.23 -5.55
CA LYS A 145 -11.68 -16.34 -4.72
C LYS A 145 -12.63 -15.84 -3.62
N CYS A 146 -12.46 -14.62 -3.16
CA CYS A 146 -13.40 -13.96 -2.24
C CYS A 146 -14.61 -13.35 -2.96
N HIS A 147 -14.85 -13.73 -4.22
CA HIS A 147 -15.92 -13.20 -5.08
C HIS A 147 -15.83 -11.68 -5.33
N LEU A 148 -14.64 -11.08 -5.16
CA LEU A 148 -14.41 -9.67 -5.43
C LEU A 148 -13.78 -9.50 -6.83
N PRO A 149 -14.43 -8.75 -7.76
CA PRO A 149 -13.93 -8.62 -9.11
C PRO A 149 -12.77 -7.61 -9.20
N PHE A 150 -11.75 -7.97 -9.99
CA PHE A 150 -10.63 -7.12 -10.37
C PHE A 150 -10.48 -7.10 -11.89
N SER A 151 -10.41 -5.90 -12.46
CA SER A 151 -10.16 -5.67 -13.89
C SER A 151 -8.95 -4.75 -14.10
N TYR A 152 -8.97 -3.58 -13.46
CA TYR A 152 -7.90 -2.59 -13.44
C TYR A 152 -8.06 -1.70 -12.21
N LEU A 153 -7.03 -0.92 -11.88
CA LEU A 153 -7.08 0.06 -10.79
C LEU A 153 -8.10 1.17 -11.08
N ASN A 154 -9.15 1.23 -10.26
CA ASN A 154 -10.19 2.26 -10.31
C ASN A 154 -10.79 2.50 -8.92
N GLN A 155 -11.64 3.52 -8.82
CA GLN A 155 -12.30 3.92 -7.57
C GLN A 155 -13.12 2.78 -6.94
N GLN A 156 -13.79 1.94 -7.74
CA GLN A 156 -14.56 0.81 -7.22
C GLN A 156 -13.66 -0.27 -6.63
N PHE A 157 -12.52 -0.54 -7.25
CA PHE A 157 -11.52 -1.45 -6.69
C PHE A 157 -11.00 -0.94 -5.34
N ILE A 158 -10.63 0.35 -5.26
CA ILE A 158 -10.16 0.97 -4.01
C ILE A 158 -11.24 0.90 -2.92
N GLN A 159 -12.52 1.11 -3.27
CA GLN A 159 -13.63 0.95 -2.34
C GLN A 159 -13.78 -0.50 -1.85
N ARG A 160 -13.77 -1.48 -2.75
CA ARG A 160 -13.90 -2.92 -2.38
C ARG A 160 -12.80 -3.38 -1.42
N ILE A 161 -11.61 -2.81 -1.53
CA ILE A 161 -10.51 -3.06 -0.59
C ILE A 161 -10.88 -2.57 0.82
N SER A 162 -11.44 -1.36 0.95
CA SER A 162 -11.90 -0.81 2.23
C SER A 162 -13.06 -1.64 2.78
N ASP A 163 -14.03 -2.02 1.94
CA ASP A 163 -15.15 -2.89 2.34
C ASP A 163 -14.65 -4.26 2.85
N PHE A 164 -13.65 -4.84 2.18
CA PHE A 164 -13.01 -6.07 2.64
C PHE A 164 -12.33 -5.88 4.00
N CYS A 165 -11.64 -4.77 4.21
CA CYS A 165 -11.02 -4.49 5.52
C CYS A 165 -12.08 -4.35 6.60
N ALA A 166 -13.17 -3.61 6.34
CA ALA A 166 -14.25 -3.44 7.30
C ALA A 166 -14.91 -4.77 7.68
N ALA A 167 -15.10 -5.68 6.71
CA ALA A 167 -15.67 -7.00 6.95
C ALA A 167 -14.75 -7.96 7.72
N ASN A 168 -13.43 -7.72 7.74
CA ASN A 168 -12.44 -8.57 8.40
C ASN A 168 -11.61 -7.77 9.44
N PHE A 169 -12.14 -6.65 9.93
CA PHE A 169 -11.35 -5.68 10.68
C PHE A 169 -10.80 -6.25 11.99
N ASP A 170 -11.60 -7.04 12.70
CA ASP A 170 -11.20 -7.64 13.98
C ASP A 170 -10.03 -8.62 13.78
N GLU A 171 -10.14 -9.57 12.83
CA GLU A 171 -9.07 -10.53 12.51
C GLU A 171 -7.80 -9.83 12.02
N LEU A 172 -7.95 -8.84 11.12
CA LEU A 172 -6.80 -8.08 10.62
C LEU A 172 -6.12 -7.29 11.74
N SER A 173 -6.89 -6.67 12.64
CA SER A 173 -6.36 -5.87 13.75
C SER A 173 -5.67 -6.75 14.80
N GLU A 174 -6.22 -7.93 15.10
CA GLU A 174 -5.60 -8.91 15.99
C GLU A 174 -4.24 -9.35 15.47
N VAL A 175 -4.16 -9.74 14.19
CA VAL A 175 -2.88 -10.11 13.54
C VAL A 175 -1.91 -8.92 13.49
N GLN A 176 -2.42 -7.70 13.27
CA GLN A 176 -1.58 -6.50 13.29
C GLN A 176 -0.90 -6.30 14.65
N MET A 177 -1.67 -6.45 15.73
CA MET A 177 -1.17 -6.33 17.10
C MET A 177 -0.18 -7.45 17.42
N GLU A 178 -0.48 -8.70 17.07
CA GLU A 178 0.43 -9.83 17.30
C GLU A 178 1.78 -9.62 16.60
N ILE A 179 1.77 -9.20 15.33
CA ILE A 179 3.01 -8.89 14.60
C ILE A 179 3.77 -7.76 15.27
N GLN A 180 3.08 -6.71 15.72
CA GLN A 180 3.70 -5.58 16.40
C GLN A 180 4.33 -6.00 17.73
N ASP A 181 3.67 -6.85 18.52
CA ASP A 181 4.16 -7.33 19.81
C ASP A 181 5.41 -8.21 19.65
N VAL A 182 5.44 -9.06 18.62
CA VAL A 182 6.56 -9.98 18.38
C VAL A 182 7.74 -9.28 17.71
N THR A 183 7.49 -8.40 16.75
CA THR A 183 8.55 -7.84 15.87
C THR A 183 8.92 -6.40 16.20
N GLY A 184 8.08 -5.68 16.97
CA GLY A 184 8.18 -4.24 17.17
C GLY A 184 7.70 -3.41 15.97
N PHE A 185 7.30 -4.03 14.86
CA PHE A 185 6.85 -3.34 13.64
C PHE A 185 5.33 -3.42 13.47
N ARG A 186 4.68 -2.27 13.36
CA ARG A 186 3.26 -2.18 13.00
C ARG A 186 3.09 -2.20 11.48
N TYR A 187 2.57 -3.29 10.94
CA TYR A 187 2.31 -3.40 9.50
C TYR A 187 1.09 -2.58 9.07
N PRO A 188 1.15 -1.90 7.92
CA PRO A 188 -0.05 -1.32 7.30
C PRO A 188 -1.18 -2.32 7.12
N MET A 189 -2.44 -1.89 7.28
CA MET A 189 -3.63 -2.71 6.98
C MET A 189 -3.53 -3.39 5.60
N MET A 190 -3.07 -2.67 4.59
CA MET A 190 -2.93 -3.23 3.24
C MET A 190 -1.85 -4.29 3.12
N LYS A 191 -0.84 -4.28 3.99
CA LYS A 191 0.17 -5.34 4.05
C LYS A 191 -0.44 -6.63 4.61
N LEU A 192 -1.34 -6.51 5.58
CA LEU A 192 -2.07 -7.65 6.14
C LEU A 192 -3.05 -8.22 5.12
N VAL A 193 -3.80 -7.36 4.42
CA VAL A 193 -4.70 -7.75 3.33
C VAL A 193 -3.94 -8.46 2.21
N ASP A 194 -2.78 -7.92 1.81
CA ASP A 194 -1.87 -8.53 0.83
C ASP A 194 -1.46 -9.95 1.25
N MET A 195 -0.99 -10.10 2.50
CA MET A 195 -0.59 -11.40 3.05
C MET A 195 -1.77 -12.38 3.16
N PHE A 196 -2.92 -11.92 3.65
CA PHE A 196 -4.12 -12.73 3.83
C PHE A 196 -4.61 -13.31 2.51
N LEU A 197 -4.77 -12.46 1.49
CA LEU A 197 -5.31 -12.88 0.20
C LEU A 197 -4.29 -13.66 -0.64
N ALA A 198 -3.00 -13.33 -0.55
CA ALA A 198 -1.95 -14.11 -1.24
C ALA A 198 -1.81 -15.53 -0.66
N ASN A 199 -2.02 -15.71 0.65
CA ASN A 199 -1.88 -17.01 1.32
C ASN A 199 -3.12 -17.92 1.20
N ARG A 200 -4.30 -17.37 0.87
CA ARG A 200 -5.54 -18.15 0.57
C ARG A 200 -5.48 -19.00 -0.71
N LEU A 201 -4.31 -19.04 -1.35
CA LEU A 201 -3.99 -19.96 -2.45
C LEU A 201 -3.30 -21.24 -1.98
N ARG A 202 -2.91 -21.33 -0.70
CA ARG A 202 -2.17 -22.46 -0.13
C ARG A 202 -3.02 -23.44 0.67
N TYR A 203 -4.32 -23.17 0.82
CA TYR A 203 -5.30 -24.03 1.48
C TYR A 203 -6.57 -24.11 0.62
#